data_AF-A0AAP8NN04-F1
#
_entry.id   AF-A0AAP8NN04-F1
#
_cell.length_a   1.000
_cell.length_b   1.000
_cell.length_c   1.000
_cell.angle_alpha   90.00
_cell.angle_beta   90.00
_cell.angle_gamma   90.00
#
_symmetry.space_group_name_H-M   'P 1'
#
loop_
_entity.id
_entity.type
_entity.pdbx_description
1 polymer ?
#
loop_
_entity_poly.entity_id
_entity_poly.type
_entity_poly.pdbx_seq_one_letter_code
_entity_poly.pdbx_strand_id
1 'polypeptide(L)'
;MYLLAAAVSVTGGMAFSAPQEDAPEKEAAVLDVQTPPSGKQDQPAIPERLLDDSHMNEELGINEFTAPSIRKIFEDLEGLPEIPEKVALRARPERPPMDRCSLALQLGGMMADGFVIVQCGKMNEVKPIALDLSSYAKAIGAGERVNRHAASLLKNAEDGDLSSFKNNLALIQSDVEQELASLRDSDMANLIGLGGWIRALDAATAALDNKFTEDKAKVIFQPDVPEYFHYILDGVEPEMKERRDIAKIMNLLTVLQEQMTLAPDAKPAKAGVEAIRKTTLELLKAALAPVES
;
A
#
# COMPACT_ATOMS: atom_id res chain seq x y z
N MET A 1 26.21 7.06 7.50
CA MET A 1 25.93 8.41 6.97
C MET A 1 24.42 8.59 7.06
N TYR A 2 23.94 9.08 8.22
CA TYR A 2 22.52 9.25 8.53
C TYR A 2 22.14 10.73 8.32
N LEU A 3 21.11 10.98 7.51
CA LEU A 3 20.51 12.29 7.20
C LEU A 3 19.53 12.67 8.34
N LEU A 4 19.74 13.82 8.99
CA LEU A 4 19.14 15.14 8.74
C LEU A 4 17.63 15.24 9.06
N ALA A 5 17.33 15.98 10.14
CA ALA A 5 16.01 16.48 10.47
C ALA A 5 16.07 17.99 10.74
N ALA A 6 15.07 18.69 10.21
CA ALA A 6 14.20 19.66 10.89
C ALA A 6 13.93 20.94 10.07
N ALA A 7 12.66 21.08 9.70
CA ALA A 7 11.96 22.26 9.21
C ALA A 7 11.63 23.24 10.34
N VAL A 8 11.31 24.51 10.02
CA VAL A 8 10.44 25.37 10.85
C VAL A 8 9.59 26.34 10.00
N SER A 9 8.28 26.09 10.08
CA SER A 9 7.09 26.92 10.30
C SER A 9 6.84 28.34 9.75
N VAL A 10 5.54 28.50 9.45
CA VAL A 10 4.68 29.66 9.20
C VAL A 10 4.44 30.54 10.44
N THR A 11 4.29 31.86 10.22
CA THR A 11 3.49 32.83 11.02
C THR A 11 3.17 34.04 10.10
N GLY A 12 2.04 34.75 10.08
CA GLY A 12 0.79 34.80 10.85
C GLY A 12 0.07 36.14 10.53
N GLY A 13 -1.22 36.25 10.93
CA GLY A 13 -1.88 37.52 11.27
C GLY A 13 -2.94 38.06 10.30
N MET A 14 -4.20 38.17 10.76
CA MET A 14 -5.00 39.41 10.80
C MET A 14 -6.23 39.20 11.70
N ALA A 15 -6.53 40.22 12.51
CA ALA A 15 -7.62 40.33 13.48
C ALA A 15 -8.85 41.00 12.86
N PHE A 16 -10.07 40.76 13.38
CA PHE A 16 -11.16 41.76 13.42
C PHE A 16 -12.25 41.40 14.47
N SER A 17 -12.86 42.46 15.00
CA SER A 17 -13.61 42.61 16.25
C SER A 17 -15.09 42.16 16.24
N ALA A 18 -15.65 41.95 17.44
CA ALA A 18 -17.10 41.81 17.73
C ALA A 18 -17.87 43.16 17.62
N PRO A 19 -19.22 43.17 17.69
CA PRO A 19 -19.88 43.37 19.00
C PRO A 19 -21.24 42.63 19.24
N GLN A 20 -21.63 42.59 20.52
CA GLN A 20 -22.86 42.07 21.15
C GLN A 20 -24.13 42.90 20.84
N GLU A 21 -25.32 42.29 21.03
CA GLU A 21 -26.55 43.00 21.41
C GLU A 21 -27.44 42.13 22.34
N ASP A 22 -28.10 42.79 23.32
CA ASP A 22 -28.66 42.30 24.59
C ASP A 22 -30.21 42.08 24.63
N ALA A 23 -30.64 41.18 25.55
CA ALA A 23 -31.88 41.18 26.38
C ALA A 23 -33.29 40.82 25.79
N PRO A 24 -34.33 40.45 26.60
CA PRO A 24 -34.40 39.91 27.97
C PRO A 24 -35.30 38.64 28.16
N GLU A 25 -35.38 38.20 29.43
CA GLU A 25 -35.92 36.98 30.03
C GLU A 25 -37.44 36.69 29.91
N LYS A 26 -37.77 35.38 30.00
CA LYS A 26 -38.92 34.88 30.78
C LYS A 26 -38.57 33.52 31.42
N GLU A 27 -38.38 33.52 32.73
CA GLU A 27 -38.38 32.32 33.58
C GLU A 27 -39.80 31.77 33.76
N ALA A 28 -39.93 30.44 33.66
CA ALA A 28 -40.82 29.67 34.52
C ALA A 28 -40.24 28.25 34.69
N ALA A 29 -39.94 27.93 35.95
CA ALA A 29 -39.45 26.70 36.58
C ALA A 29 -40.00 25.38 35.99
N VAL A 30 -39.34 24.22 36.11
CA VAL A 30 -39.01 23.51 37.37
C VAL A 30 -38.07 22.31 37.16
N LEU A 31 -37.15 22.13 38.14
CA LEU A 31 -36.56 20.90 38.74
C LEU A 31 -36.06 19.73 37.87
N ASP A 32 -35.00 18.99 38.18
CA ASP A 32 -33.80 19.10 39.04
C ASP A 32 -33.06 17.76 38.79
N VAL A 33 -31.90 17.76 38.13
CA VAL A 33 -30.96 16.64 38.19
C VAL A 33 -29.57 17.23 38.34
N GLN A 34 -29.02 17.04 39.54
CA GLN A 34 -27.70 17.46 39.97
C GLN A 34 -26.60 16.99 38.99
N THR A 35 -25.93 17.95 38.37
CA THR A 35 -24.63 17.78 37.71
C THR A 35 -23.51 17.77 38.77
N PRO A 36 -22.55 16.82 38.73
CA PRO A 36 -21.30 16.97 39.47
C PRO A 36 -20.45 18.11 38.87
N PRO A 37 -19.60 18.75 39.67
CA PRO A 37 -18.96 20.02 39.30
C PRO A 37 -17.91 19.83 38.20
N SER A 38 -17.85 20.80 37.29
CA SER A 38 -16.72 21.06 36.40
C SER A 38 -15.45 21.30 37.22
N GLY A 39 -14.75 20.24 37.57
CA GLY A 39 -13.33 20.28 37.86
C GLY A 39 -12.59 20.08 36.55
N LYS A 40 -11.99 21.16 36.00
CA LYS A 40 -10.84 21.01 35.09
C LYS A 40 -9.71 20.38 35.91
N GLN A 41 -9.73 19.07 36.05
CA GLN A 41 -8.53 18.32 36.38
C GLN A 41 -7.76 18.18 35.08
N ASP A 42 -6.57 18.77 35.06
CA ASP A 42 -5.51 18.46 34.09
C ASP A 42 -5.40 16.93 33.98
N GLN A 43 -6.08 16.35 32.99
CA GLN A 43 -5.62 15.09 32.46
C GLN A 43 -4.26 15.41 31.85
N PRO A 44 -3.17 14.76 32.27
CA PRO A 44 -1.90 14.94 31.61
C PRO A 44 -2.14 14.63 30.13
N ALA A 45 -1.94 15.64 29.27
CA ALA A 45 -2.01 15.46 27.84
C ALA A 45 -1.09 14.28 27.50
N ILE A 46 -1.64 13.23 26.89
CA ILE A 46 -0.85 12.07 26.46
C ILE A 46 0.32 12.64 25.64
N PRO A 47 1.58 12.43 26.05
CA PRO A 47 2.73 12.94 25.32
C PRO A 47 2.62 12.58 23.84
N GLU A 48 2.93 13.48 22.91
CA GLU A 48 2.80 13.21 21.46
C GLU A 48 3.58 11.97 21.01
N ARG A 49 4.64 11.58 21.75
CA ARG A 49 5.36 10.29 21.57
C ARG A 49 4.54 9.03 21.86
N LEU A 50 3.47 9.12 22.63
CA LEU A 50 2.49 8.06 22.89
C LEU A 50 1.30 8.11 21.90
N LEU A 51 1.25 9.13 21.05
CA LEU A 51 0.34 9.27 19.91
C LEU A 51 1.05 8.98 18.58
N ASP A 52 2.33 8.60 18.65
CA ASP A 52 3.09 8.18 17.47
C ASP A 52 2.68 6.76 17.13
N ASP A 53 1.63 6.65 16.31
CA ASP A 53 1.13 5.39 15.78
C ASP A 53 2.21 4.65 14.97
N SER A 54 3.37 5.25 14.65
CA SER A 54 4.47 4.61 13.92
C SER A 54 4.93 3.30 14.56
N HIS A 55 5.12 3.26 15.89
CA HIS A 55 5.54 2.03 16.55
C HIS A 55 4.44 0.96 16.55
N MET A 56 3.17 1.36 16.72
CA MET A 56 2.04 0.45 16.62
C MET A 56 1.86 -0.08 15.19
N ASN A 57 2.08 0.77 14.19
CA ASN A 57 2.01 0.42 12.78
C ASN A 57 3.10 -0.61 12.42
N GLU A 58 4.33 -0.41 12.89
CA GLU A 58 5.42 -1.38 12.70
C GLU A 58 5.07 -2.75 13.30
N GLU A 59 4.51 -2.80 14.52
CA GLU A 59 4.05 -4.06 15.14
C GLU A 59 2.94 -4.73 14.32
N LEU A 60 2.09 -3.93 13.66
CA LEU A 60 1.04 -4.39 12.75
C LEU A 60 1.55 -4.71 11.34
N GLY A 61 2.86 -4.69 11.11
CA GLY A 61 3.46 -5.00 9.80
C GLY A 61 3.27 -3.90 8.77
N ILE A 62 2.98 -2.66 9.19
CA ILE A 62 2.80 -1.48 8.33
C ILE A 62 4.09 -0.67 8.37
N ASN A 63 4.79 -0.66 7.24
CA ASN A 63 6.06 0.04 7.09
C ASN A 63 6.31 0.40 5.61
N GLU A 64 7.51 0.88 5.29
CA GLU A 64 7.87 1.30 3.94
C GLU A 64 7.82 0.20 2.87
N PHE A 65 7.88 -1.08 3.26
CA PHE A 65 7.82 -2.22 2.34
C PHE A 65 6.39 -2.69 2.08
N THR A 66 5.51 -2.64 3.09
CA THR A 66 4.13 -3.13 3.00
C THR A 66 3.12 -2.05 2.63
N ALA A 67 3.38 -0.80 3.04
CA ALA A 67 2.62 0.39 2.70
C ALA A 67 3.56 1.49 2.15
N PRO A 68 4.31 1.24 1.05
CA PRO A 68 5.18 2.23 0.44
C PRO A 68 4.40 3.48 0.04
N SER A 69 5.08 4.62 0.01
CA SER A 69 4.48 5.88 -0.44
C SER A 69 3.91 5.74 -1.85
N ILE A 70 2.58 5.83 -1.97
CA ILE A 70 1.88 5.76 -3.25
C ILE A 70 2.38 6.82 -4.24
N ARG A 71 2.73 8.01 -3.74
CA ARG A 71 3.32 9.07 -4.58
C ARG A 71 4.63 8.63 -5.20
N LYS A 72 5.54 8.06 -4.39
CA LYS A 72 6.83 7.55 -4.87
C LYS A 72 6.63 6.41 -5.87
N ILE A 73 5.65 5.52 -5.64
CA ILE A 73 5.28 4.47 -6.60
C ILE A 73 4.91 5.07 -7.96
N PHE A 74 4.10 6.13 -8.01
CA PHE A 74 3.77 6.79 -9.28
C PHE A 74 4.97 7.48 -9.93
N GLU A 75 5.81 8.17 -9.16
CA GLU A 75 7.03 8.80 -9.66
C GLU A 75 7.99 7.76 -10.26
N ASP A 76 8.16 6.61 -9.60
CA ASP A 76 8.97 5.49 -10.09
C ASP A 76 8.36 4.84 -11.34
N LEU A 77 7.02 4.68 -11.38
CA LEU A 77 6.30 4.14 -12.54
C LEU A 77 6.33 5.06 -13.77
N GLU A 78 6.25 6.39 -13.58
CA GLU A 78 6.49 7.39 -14.64
C GLU A 78 7.94 7.38 -15.12
N GLY A 79 8.85 7.12 -14.17
CA GLY A 79 10.26 6.94 -14.42
C GLY A 79 10.55 5.76 -15.35
N LEU A 80 9.68 4.75 -15.47
CA LEU A 80 9.92 3.55 -16.27
C LEU A 80 9.62 3.73 -17.77
N PRO A 81 10.09 2.82 -18.64
CA PRO A 81 9.59 2.72 -20.01
C PRO A 81 8.12 2.29 -20.06
N GLU A 82 7.52 2.31 -21.26
CA GLU A 82 6.15 1.86 -21.43
C GLU A 82 6.02 0.37 -21.07
N ILE A 83 5.10 0.08 -20.15
CA ILE A 83 4.76 -1.28 -19.73
C ILE A 83 3.99 -1.95 -20.87
N PRO A 84 4.42 -3.14 -21.35
CA PRO A 84 3.70 -3.84 -22.41
C PRO A 84 2.25 -4.12 -22.04
N GLU A 85 1.31 -3.87 -22.97
CA GLU A 85 -0.13 -4.03 -22.73
C GLU A 85 -0.51 -5.42 -22.21
N LYS A 86 0.13 -6.48 -22.72
CA LYS A 86 -0.09 -7.87 -22.24
C LYS A 86 0.25 -8.08 -20.76
N VAL A 87 1.13 -7.27 -20.19
CA VAL A 87 1.52 -7.31 -18.78
C VAL A 87 0.61 -6.39 -17.95
N ALA A 88 0.17 -5.27 -18.52
CA ALA A 88 -0.82 -4.41 -17.87
C ALA A 88 -2.20 -5.09 -17.76
N LEU A 89 -2.63 -5.79 -18.81
CA LEU A 89 -3.95 -6.42 -18.95
C LEU A 89 -3.89 -7.94 -18.79
N ARG A 90 -3.25 -8.42 -17.71
CA ARG A 90 -3.16 -9.85 -17.42
C ARG A 90 -4.51 -10.42 -16.99
N ALA A 91 -4.68 -11.73 -17.16
CA ALA A 91 -5.84 -12.44 -16.61
C ALA A 91 -5.83 -12.37 -15.07
N ARG A 92 -7.00 -12.10 -14.49
CA ARG A 92 -7.22 -12.09 -13.04
C ARG A 92 -7.96 -13.37 -12.62
N PRO A 93 -7.75 -13.88 -11.39
CA PRO A 93 -8.52 -15.00 -10.88
C PRO A 93 -10.01 -14.66 -10.80
N GLU A 94 -10.88 -15.56 -11.28
CA GLU A 94 -12.33 -15.32 -11.30
C GLU A 94 -12.97 -15.26 -9.91
N ARG A 95 -12.32 -15.88 -8.91
CA ARG A 95 -12.82 -15.97 -7.54
C ARG A 95 -11.69 -15.79 -6.54
N PRO A 96 -11.96 -15.18 -5.36
CA PRO A 96 -11.01 -15.15 -4.27
C PRO A 96 -10.63 -16.58 -3.83
N PRO A 97 -9.34 -16.85 -3.53
CA PRO A 97 -8.92 -18.09 -2.91
C PRO A 97 -9.58 -18.30 -1.54
N MET A 98 -9.71 -19.56 -1.14
CA MET A 98 -10.26 -19.92 0.16
C MET A 98 -9.22 -19.84 1.29
N ASP A 99 -7.93 -19.99 0.97
CA ASP A 99 -6.86 -19.90 1.97
C ASP A 99 -6.38 -18.46 2.14
N ARG A 100 -6.09 -18.09 3.38
CA ARG A 100 -5.73 -16.71 3.78
C ARG A 100 -4.45 -16.22 3.09
N CYS A 101 -3.45 -17.09 2.96
CA CYS A 101 -2.16 -16.75 2.37
C CYS A 101 -2.31 -16.33 0.90
N SER A 102 -2.97 -17.17 0.10
CA SER A 102 -3.25 -16.87 -1.31
C SER A 102 -4.15 -15.65 -1.46
N LEU A 103 -5.14 -15.50 -0.58
CA LEU A 103 -6.05 -14.37 -0.60
C LEU A 103 -5.33 -13.05 -0.36
N ALA A 104 -4.43 -12.97 0.62
CA ALA A 104 -3.63 -11.80 0.92
C ALA A 104 -2.67 -11.44 -0.23
N LEU A 105 -1.90 -12.42 -0.72
CA LEU A 105 -0.98 -12.24 -1.85
C LEU A 105 -1.74 -11.73 -3.10
N GLN A 106 -2.88 -12.34 -3.44
CA GLN A 106 -3.66 -11.94 -4.60
C GLN A 106 -4.32 -10.57 -4.44
N LEU A 107 -4.76 -10.21 -3.22
CA LEU A 107 -5.28 -8.87 -2.93
C LEU A 107 -4.22 -7.81 -3.19
N GLY A 108 -3.01 -8.00 -2.65
CA GLY A 108 -1.88 -7.09 -2.89
C GLY A 108 -1.53 -6.98 -4.38
N GLY A 109 -1.44 -8.11 -5.08
CA GLY A 109 -1.20 -8.14 -6.51
C GLY A 109 -2.28 -7.41 -7.31
N MET A 110 -3.54 -7.48 -6.90
CA MET A 110 -4.66 -6.79 -7.54
C MET A 110 -4.65 -5.28 -7.27
N MET A 111 -4.24 -4.86 -6.07
CA MET A 111 -4.01 -3.44 -5.78
C MET A 111 -2.95 -2.88 -6.72
N ALA A 112 -1.83 -3.60 -6.89
CA ALA A 112 -0.77 -3.23 -7.82
C ALA A 112 -1.24 -3.23 -9.29
N ASP A 113 -2.12 -4.15 -9.72
CA ASP A 113 -2.75 -4.10 -11.04
C ASP A 113 -3.50 -2.77 -11.25
N GLY A 114 -4.21 -2.28 -10.23
CA GLY A 114 -4.90 -0.99 -10.29
C GLY A 114 -3.95 0.16 -10.63
N PHE A 115 -2.81 0.25 -9.94
CA PHE A 115 -1.79 1.25 -10.22
C PHE A 115 -1.20 1.12 -11.63
N VAL A 116 -0.88 -0.10 -12.07
CA VAL A 116 -0.33 -0.37 -13.41
C VAL A 116 -1.31 0.03 -14.51
N ILE A 117 -2.60 -0.29 -14.35
CA ILE A 117 -3.65 0.04 -15.33
C ILE A 117 -3.86 1.55 -15.44
N VAL A 118 -3.89 2.25 -14.30
CA VAL A 118 -3.97 3.72 -14.26
C VAL A 118 -2.76 4.34 -14.96
N GLN A 119 -1.56 3.83 -14.69
CA GLN A 119 -0.33 4.30 -15.34
C GLN A 119 -0.33 4.07 -16.86
N CYS A 120 -0.87 2.94 -17.32
CA CYS A 120 -1.02 2.64 -18.75
C CYS A 120 -2.17 3.40 -19.42
N GLY A 121 -2.92 4.24 -18.70
CA GLY A 121 -4.06 4.98 -19.23
C GLY A 121 -5.25 4.09 -19.60
N LYS A 122 -5.32 2.86 -19.06
CA LYS A 122 -6.37 1.87 -19.38
C LYS A 122 -7.58 2.03 -18.46
N MET A 123 -8.13 3.24 -18.38
CA MET A 123 -9.17 3.61 -17.39
C MET A 123 -10.42 2.72 -17.42
N ASN A 124 -10.77 2.16 -18.59
CA ASN A 124 -11.89 1.23 -18.75
C ASN A 124 -11.76 -0.04 -17.88
N GLU A 125 -10.53 -0.41 -17.49
CA GLU A 125 -10.23 -1.60 -16.70
C GLU A 125 -10.21 -1.34 -15.18
N VAL A 126 -10.23 -0.08 -14.76
CA VAL A 126 -10.22 0.27 -13.33
C VAL A 126 -11.49 -0.20 -12.63
N LYS A 127 -12.63 -0.11 -13.32
CA LYS A 127 -13.93 -0.52 -12.76
C LYS A 127 -14.02 -2.03 -12.49
N PRO A 128 -13.68 -2.91 -13.44
CA PRO A 128 -13.52 -4.34 -13.16
C PRO A 128 -12.61 -4.64 -11.96
N ILE A 129 -11.43 -3.99 -11.87
CA ILE A 129 -10.50 -4.20 -10.75
C ILE A 129 -11.14 -3.80 -9.42
N ALA A 130 -11.82 -2.65 -9.35
CA ALA A 130 -12.43 -2.20 -8.11
C ALA A 130 -13.56 -3.14 -7.63
N LEU A 131 -14.31 -3.74 -8.56
CA LEU A 131 -15.32 -4.76 -8.22
C LEU A 131 -14.69 -6.05 -7.68
N ASP A 132 -13.58 -6.47 -8.29
CA ASP A 132 -12.81 -7.63 -7.81
C ASP A 132 -12.24 -7.34 -6.41
N LEU A 133 -11.61 -6.17 -6.20
CA LEU A 133 -11.09 -5.73 -4.90
C LEU A 133 -12.17 -5.71 -3.81
N SER A 134 -13.39 -5.23 -4.11
CA SER A 134 -14.53 -5.28 -3.18
C SER A 134 -14.86 -6.71 -2.75
N SER A 135 -14.78 -7.68 -3.67
CA SER A 135 -15.06 -9.08 -3.39
C SER A 135 -13.98 -9.71 -2.51
N TYR A 136 -12.70 -9.38 -2.76
CA TYR A 136 -11.58 -9.84 -1.93
C TYR A 136 -11.61 -9.20 -0.53
N ALA A 137 -11.91 -7.91 -0.44
CA ALA A 137 -12.05 -7.19 0.83
C ALA A 137 -13.13 -7.80 1.74
N LYS A 138 -14.25 -8.25 1.17
CA LYS A 138 -15.26 -9.00 1.90
C LYS A 138 -14.74 -10.35 2.39
N ALA A 139 -13.97 -11.06 1.56
CA ALA A 139 -13.41 -12.36 1.91
C ALA A 139 -12.39 -12.28 3.06
N ILE A 140 -11.66 -11.17 3.20
CA ILE A 140 -10.74 -10.93 4.33
C ILE A 140 -11.41 -10.30 5.57
N GLY A 141 -12.74 -10.12 5.58
CA GLY A 141 -13.47 -9.53 6.71
C GLY A 141 -13.39 -8.00 6.81
N ALA A 142 -12.87 -7.31 5.79
CA ALA A 142 -12.74 -5.84 5.72
C ALA A 142 -13.92 -5.14 5.01
N GLY A 143 -15.04 -5.85 4.80
CA GLY A 143 -16.04 -5.53 3.77
C GLY A 143 -16.81 -4.20 3.87
N GLU A 144 -17.00 -3.61 5.05
CA GLU A 144 -17.75 -2.34 5.18
C GLU A 144 -16.89 -1.10 4.90
N ARG A 145 -15.60 -1.12 5.24
CA ARG A 145 -14.74 0.07 5.17
C ARG A 145 -14.03 0.21 3.81
N VAL A 146 -13.54 -0.90 3.26
CA VAL A 146 -12.93 -0.94 1.91
C VAL A 146 -13.90 -0.55 0.79
N ASN A 147 -15.20 -0.85 0.94
CA ASN A 147 -16.22 -0.45 -0.04
C ASN A 147 -16.32 1.08 -0.20
N ARG A 148 -16.05 1.86 0.85
CA ARG A 148 -16.08 3.33 0.80
C ARG A 148 -14.93 3.88 -0.04
N HIS A 149 -13.73 3.31 0.12
CA HIS A 149 -12.54 3.70 -0.64
C HIS A 149 -12.60 3.23 -2.09
N ALA A 150 -13.05 1.99 -2.34
CA ALA A 150 -13.25 1.48 -3.69
C ALA A 150 -14.26 2.33 -4.48
N ALA A 151 -15.34 2.80 -3.86
CA ALA A 151 -16.31 3.71 -4.48
C ALA A 151 -15.71 5.09 -4.81
N SER A 152 -14.87 5.64 -3.92
CA SER A 152 -14.17 6.91 -4.17
C SER A 152 -13.13 6.79 -5.30
N LEU A 153 -12.40 5.67 -5.35
CA LEU A 153 -11.46 5.35 -6.43
C LEU A 153 -12.19 5.15 -7.77
N LEU A 154 -13.32 4.44 -7.75
CA LEU A 154 -14.21 4.24 -8.91
C LEU A 154 -14.70 5.58 -9.47
N LYS A 155 -15.16 6.49 -8.61
CA LYS A 155 -15.63 7.80 -9.03
C LYS A 155 -14.52 8.62 -9.71
N ASN A 156 -13.33 8.66 -9.11
CA ASN A 156 -12.18 9.35 -9.69
C ASN A 156 -11.73 8.72 -11.03
N ALA A 157 -11.89 7.40 -11.17
CA ALA A 157 -11.59 6.68 -12.42
C ALA A 157 -12.66 6.90 -13.50
N GLU A 158 -13.94 6.98 -13.13
CA GLU A 158 -15.05 7.29 -14.05
C GLU A 158 -14.91 8.70 -14.65
N ASP A 159 -14.36 9.65 -13.89
CA ASP A 159 -14.08 11.01 -14.37
C ASP A 159 -12.82 11.10 -15.25
N GLY A 160 -12.04 10.02 -15.37
CA GLY A 160 -10.84 9.93 -16.21
C GLY A 160 -9.70 10.88 -15.85
N ASP A 161 -9.79 11.55 -14.70
CA ASP A 161 -8.85 12.60 -14.30
C ASP A 161 -7.69 12.02 -13.47
N LEU A 162 -6.63 11.62 -14.18
CA LEU A 162 -5.38 11.18 -13.59
C LEU A 162 -4.75 12.24 -12.67
N SER A 163 -4.95 13.53 -12.95
CA SER A 163 -4.39 14.61 -12.12
C SER A 163 -5.12 14.70 -10.79
N SER A 164 -6.45 14.62 -10.80
CA SER A 164 -7.24 14.54 -9.55
C SER A 164 -6.93 13.26 -8.76
N PHE A 165 -6.70 12.13 -9.44
CA PHE A 165 -6.25 10.90 -8.78
C PHE A 165 -4.91 11.13 -8.05
N LYS A 166 -3.93 11.76 -8.72
CA LYS A 166 -2.62 12.10 -8.14
C LYS A 166 -2.70 13.12 -7.00
N ASN A 167 -3.63 14.07 -7.07
CA ASN A 167 -3.84 15.05 -6.01
C ASN A 167 -4.43 14.42 -4.74
N ASN A 168 -5.16 13.31 -4.88
CA ASN A 168 -5.76 12.59 -3.76
C ASN A 168 -4.85 11.51 -3.14
N LEU A 169 -3.60 11.35 -3.59
CA LEU A 169 -2.73 10.24 -3.15
C LEU A 169 -2.43 10.24 -1.65
N ALA A 170 -2.33 11.41 -1.02
CA ALA A 170 -2.09 11.50 0.43
C ALA A 170 -3.28 10.93 1.23
N LEU A 171 -4.51 11.16 0.76
CA LEU A 171 -5.71 10.58 1.36
C LEU A 171 -5.72 9.06 1.15
N ILE A 172 -5.41 8.60 -0.06
CA ILE A 172 -5.35 7.15 -0.37
C ILE A 172 -4.28 6.46 0.48
N GLN A 173 -3.12 7.08 0.71
CA GLN A 173 -2.06 6.52 1.55
C GLN A 173 -2.54 6.28 2.98
N SER A 174 -3.07 7.33 3.63
CA SER A 174 -3.57 7.24 5.00
C SER A 174 -4.72 6.22 5.11
N ASP A 175 -5.58 6.13 4.11
CA ASP A 175 -6.66 5.15 4.07
C ASP A 175 -6.13 3.71 4.01
N VAL A 176 -5.11 3.45 3.17
CA VAL A 176 -4.48 2.12 3.05
C VAL A 176 -3.82 1.69 4.37
N GLU A 177 -3.07 2.58 5.02
CA GLU A 177 -2.42 2.29 6.31
C GLU A 177 -3.47 2.00 7.40
N GLN A 178 -4.53 2.80 7.48
CA GLN A 178 -5.62 2.58 8.45
C GLN A 178 -6.34 1.25 8.20
N GLU A 179 -6.58 0.88 6.94
CA GLU A 179 -7.21 -0.39 6.61
C GLU A 179 -6.35 -1.57 7.02
N LEU A 180 -5.04 -1.54 6.70
CA LEU A 180 -4.08 -2.55 7.13
C LEU A 180 -4.02 -2.65 8.67
N ALA A 181 -4.02 -1.52 9.37
CA ALA A 181 -4.00 -1.49 10.83
C ALA A 181 -5.27 -2.11 11.42
N SER A 182 -6.40 -1.90 10.75
CA SER A 182 -7.70 -2.42 11.18
C SER A 182 -7.80 -3.95 11.08
N LEU A 183 -6.98 -4.59 10.23
CA LEU A 183 -6.91 -6.05 10.15
C LEU A 183 -6.36 -6.67 11.44
N ARG A 184 -5.50 -5.93 12.15
CA ARG A 184 -4.77 -6.39 13.34
C ARG A 184 -4.05 -7.72 13.09
N ASP A 185 -3.53 -7.86 11.88
CA ASP A 185 -2.90 -9.08 11.39
C ASP A 185 -1.66 -8.70 10.56
N SER A 186 -0.50 -8.75 11.24
CA SER A 186 0.79 -8.40 10.65
C SER A 186 1.18 -9.35 9.51
N ASP A 187 0.90 -10.64 9.64
CA ASP A 187 1.19 -11.61 8.60
C ASP A 187 0.38 -11.32 7.33
N MET A 188 -0.90 -10.99 7.47
CA MET A 188 -1.73 -10.57 6.34
C MET A 188 -1.24 -9.26 5.71
N ALA A 189 -0.90 -8.24 6.51
CA ALA A 189 -0.39 -6.98 5.98
C ALA A 189 0.91 -7.20 5.17
N ASN A 190 1.81 -8.03 5.70
CA ASN A 190 3.03 -8.42 5.02
C ASN A 190 2.81 -9.21 3.74
N LEU A 191 1.88 -10.17 3.73
CA LEU A 191 1.54 -10.95 2.54
C LEU A 191 0.85 -10.10 1.47
N ILE A 192 0.01 -9.13 1.85
CA ILE A 192 -0.54 -8.13 0.94
C ILE A 192 0.60 -7.30 0.34
N GLY A 193 1.52 -6.79 1.16
CA GLY A 193 2.71 -6.06 0.70
C GLY A 193 3.55 -6.87 -0.30
N LEU A 194 3.85 -8.13 0.01
CA LEU A 194 4.59 -9.04 -0.85
C LEU A 194 3.91 -9.23 -2.21
N GLY A 195 2.59 -9.48 -2.19
CA GLY A 195 1.80 -9.64 -3.40
C GLY A 195 1.83 -8.41 -4.30
N GLY A 196 1.73 -7.22 -3.70
CA GLY A 196 1.83 -5.94 -4.41
C GLY A 196 3.22 -5.71 -5.00
N TRP A 197 4.27 -5.97 -4.23
CA TRP A 197 5.65 -5.81 -4.67
C TRP A 197 6.01 -6.75 -5.84
N ILE A 198 5.66 -8.04 -5.75
CA ILE A 198 5.91 -9.02 -6.83
C ILE A 198 5.29 -8.52 -8.14
N ARG A 199 4.07 -7.99 -8.06
CA ARG A 199 3.35 -7.51 -9.23
C ARG A 199 3.96 -6.22 -9.80
N ALA A 200 4.37 -5.29 -8.95
CA ALA A 200 5.06 -4.07 -9.36
C ALA A 200 6.40 -4.40 -10.04
N LEU A 201 7.16 -5.35 -9.49
CA LEU A 201 8.41 -5.82 -10.06
C LEU A 201 8.21 -6.48 -11.44
N ASP A 202 7.14 -7.26 -11.63
CA ASP A 202 6.79 -7.82 -12.95
C ASP A 202 6.51 -6.72 -13.98
N ALA A 203 5.73 -5.70 -13.62
CA ALA A 203 5.49 -4.54 -14.50
C ALA A 203 6.79 -3.82 -14.86
N ALA A 204 7.63 -3.51 -13.86
CA ALA A 204 8.85 -2.76 -14.04
C ALA A 204 9.88 -3.51 -14.87
N THR A 205 10.12 -4.78 -14.55
CA THR A 205 11.03 -5.64 -15.34
C THR A 205 10.50 -5.85 -16.76
N ALA A 206 9.18 -5.91 -16.96
CA ALA A 206 8.59 -5.99 -18.29
C ALA A 206 8.79 -4.73 -19.14
N ALA A 207 8.65 -3.55 -18.53
CA ALA A 207 8.93 -2.28 -19.19
C ALA A 207 10.41 -2.15 -19.57
N LEU A 208 11.31 -2.52 -18.66
CA LEU A 208 12.76 -2.44 -18.87
C LEU A 208 13.28 -3.46 -19.88
N ASP A 209 12.68 -4.65 -19.95
CA ASP A 209 13.00 -5.65 -20.97
C ASP A 209 12.49 -5.22 -22.35
N ASN A 210 11.34 -4.54 -22.43
CA ASN A 210 10.84 -3.95 -23.67
C ASN A 210 11.75 -2.81 -24.17
N LYS A 211 12.21 -1.94 -23.28
CA LYS A 211 13.13 -0.85 -23.61
C LYS A 211 14.10 -0.58 -22.47
N PHE A 212 15.29 -1.17 -22.56
CA PHE A 212 16.31 -1.01 -21.55
C PHE A 212 16.90 0.40 -21.53
N THR A 213 17.02 0.95 -20.33
CA THR A 213 17.77 2.18 -20.05
C THR A 213 18.42 2.05 -18.69
N GLU A 214 19.72 2.31 -18.61
CA GLU A 214 20.51 2.12 -17.39
C GLU A 214 19.96 2.93 -16.20
N ASP A 215 19.63 4.21 -16.40
CA ASP A 215 19.16 5.07 -15.32
C ASP A 215 17.81 4.61 -14.75
N LYS A 216 16.87 4.22 -15.61
CA LYS A 216 15.57 3.70 -15.17
C LYS A 216 15.69 2.30 -14.58
N ALA A 217 16.70 1.51 -14.97
CA ALA A 217 16.88 0.17 -14.45
C ALA A 217 17.32 0.16 -12.98
N LYS A 218 17.96 1.21 -12.48
CA LYS A 218 18.43 1.31 -11.08
C LYS A 218 17.29 1.10 -10.06
N VAL A 219 16.07 1.51 -10.40
CA VAL A 219 14.91 1.46 -9.49
C VAL A 219 14.51 0.04 -9.11
N ILE A 220 14.87 -0.98 -9.90
CA ILE A 220 14.53 -2.39 -9.60
C ILE A 220 15.65 -3.16 -8.87
N PHE A 221 16.81 -2.54 -8.62
CA PHE A 221 17.93 -3.15 -7.90
C PHE A 221 17.85 -2.75 -6.42
N GLN A 222 16.85 -3.28 -5.72
CA GLN A 222 16.57 -3.04 -4.30
C GLN A 222 16.67 -4.36 -3.53
N PRO A 223 17.88 -4.78 -3.08
CA PRO A 223 18.08 -6.09 -2.44
C PRO A 223 17.46 -6.19 -1.03
N ASP A 224 17.20 -5.06 -0.39
CA ASP A 224 16.55 -4.93 0.91
C ASP A 224 15.10 -5.41 0.90
N VAL A 225 14.37 -5.21 -0.20
CA VAL A 225 12.96 -5.62 -0.31
C VAL A 225 12.77 -7.14 -0.31
N PRO A 226 13.46 -7.93 -1.17
CA PRO A 226 13.37 -9.39 -1.08
C PRO A 226 13.94 -9.94 0.23
N GLU A 227 14.96 -9.31 0.80
CA GLU A 227 15.49 -9.67 2.13
C GLU A 227 14.43 -9.51 3.23
N TYR A 228 13.73 -8.37 3.25
CA TYR A 228 12.63 -8.10 4.17
C TYR A 228 11.55 -9.18 4.07
N PHE A 229 11.04 -9.45 2.87
CA PHE A 229 9.97 -10.44 2.70
C PHE A 229 10.43 -11.87 2.98
N HIS A 230 11.71 -12.20 2.72
CA HIS A 230 12.26 -13.47 3.14
C HIS A 230 12.22 -13.62 4.67
N TYR A 231 12.69 -12.60 5.40
CA TYR A 231 12.67 -12.59 6.86
C TYR A 231 11.25 -12.75 7.40
N ILE A 232 10.27 -12.04 6.84
CA ILE A 232 8.88 -12.19 7.28
C ILE A 232 8.36 -13.62 7.03
N LEU A 233 8.57 -14.17 5.84
CA LEU A 233 8.09 -15.51 5.51
C LEU A 233 8.75 -16.60 6.36
N ASP A 234 9.97 -16.39 6.85
CA ASP A 234 10.63 -17.28 7.80
C ASP A 234 9.90 -17.30 9.17
N GLY A 235 9.30 -16.16 9.57
CA GLY A 235 8.52 -16.01 10.79
C GLY A 235 7.07 -16.52 10.73
N VAL A 236 6.50 -16.70 9.52
CA VAL A 236 5.09 -17.12 9.33
C VAL A 236 4.80 -18.50 9.93
N GLU A 237 3.60 -18.67 10.48
CA GLU A 237 3.15 -19.93 11.11
C GLU A 237 3.26 -21.15 10.16
N PRO A 238 3.61 -22.35 10.68
CA PRO A 238 3.79 -23.56 9.87
C PRO A 238 2.59 -23.92 8.98
N GLU A 239 1.36 -23.73 9.47
CA GLU A 239 0.14 -24.05 8.74
C GLU A 239 -0.02 -23.20 7.47
N MET A 240 0.45 -21.96 7.48
CA MET A 240 0.46 -21.08 6.30
C MET A 240 1.55 -21.48 5.31
N LYS A 241 2.67 -22.05 5.80
CA LYS A 241 3.77 -22.58 4.99
C LYS A 241 3.41 -23.87 4.24
N GLU A 242 2.41 -24.61 4.70
CA GLU A 242 1.96 -25.86 4.05
C GLU A 242 0.97 -25.64 2.90
N ARG A 243 0.24 -24.51 2.89
CA ARG A 243 -0.84 -24.24 1.91
C ARG A 243 -0.35 -23.60 0.61
N ARG A 244 0.81 -22.96 0.64
CA ARG A 244 1.50 -22.40 -0.51
C ARG A 244 2.93 -22.90 -0.48
N ASP A 245 3.60 -22.95 -1.62
CA ASP A 245 5.01 -23.33 -1.69
C ASP A 245 5.91 -22.20 -1.17
N ILE A 246 5.76 -21.86 0.12
CA ILE A 246 6.47 -20.76 0.79
C ILE A 246 7.97 -21.02 0.74
N ALA A 247 8.40 -22.27 0.87
CA ALA A 247 9.80 -22.66 0.72
C ALA A 247 10.35 -22.24 -0.66
N LYS A 248 9.61 -22.51 -1.74
CA LYS A 248 9.99 -22.03 -3.08
C LYS A 248 9.96 -20.51 -3.20
N ILE A 249 8.97 -19.84 -2.61
CA ILE A 249 8.90 -18.36 -2.60
C ILE A 249 10.13 -17.78 -1.91
N MET A 250 10.50 -18.26 -0.72
CA MET A 250 11.70 -17.84 0.02
C MET A 250 12.99 -18.09 -0.78
N ASN A 251 13.11 -19.25 -1.43
CA ASN A 251 14.25 -19.53 -2.30
C ASN A 251 14.34 -18.53 -3.47
N LEU A 252 13.21 -18.20 -4.09
CA LEU A 252 13.17 -17.22 -5.18
C LEU A 252 13.48 -15.79 -4.70
N LEU A 253 13.05 -15.42 -3.49
CA LEU A 253 13.42 -14.14 -2.87
C LEU A 253 14.92 -14.05 -2.62
N THR A 254 15.55 -15.12 -2.13
CA THR A 254 17.01 -15.20 -1.96
C THR A 254 17.74 -14.97 -3.29
N VAL A 255 17.29 -15.65 -4.35
CA VAL A 255 17.86 -15.47 -5.70
C VAL A 255 17.67 -14.03 -6.21
N LEU A 256 16.51 -13.41 -5.95
CA LEU A 256 16.26 -12.01 -6.31
C LEU A 256 17.18 -11.05 -5.54
N GLN A 257 17.38 -11.25 -4.24
CA GLN A 257 18.28 -10.45 -3.42
C GLN A 257 19.70 -10.47 -4.01
N GLU A 258 20.22 -11.65 -4.36
CA GLU A 258 21.53 -11.80 -5.00
C GLU A 258 21.58 -11.08 -6.36
N GLN A 259 20.55 -11.24 -7.19
CA GLN A 259 20.48 -10.60 -8.52
C GLN A 259 20.36 -9.07 -8.45
N MET A 260 19.71 -8.54 -7.41
CA MET A 260 19.52 -7.11 -7.18
C MET A 260 20.72 -6.45 -6.49
N THR A 261 21.64 -7.24 -5.95
CA THR A 261 22.85 -6.72 -5.30
C THR A 261 23.87 -6.29 -6.35
N LEU A 262 24.05 -4.97 -6.49
CA LEU A 262 25.10 -4.40 -7.33
C LEU A 262 26.36 -4.14 -6.50
N ALA A 263 27.52 -4.40 -7.10
CA ALA A 263 28.79 -3.96 -6.53
C ALA A 263 28.84 -2.42 -6.43
N PRO A 264 29.67 -1.85 -5.53
CA PRO A 264 29.86 -0.40 -5.46
C PRO A 264 30.20 0.17 -6.84
N ASP A 265 29.49 1.22 -7.24
CA ASP A 265 29.61 1.91 -8.54
C ASP A 265 29.21 1.09 -9.78
N ALA A 266 28.76 -0.17 -9.62
CA ALA A 266 28.25 -0.97 -10.72
C ALA A 266 26.91 -0.41 -11.22
N LYS A 267 26.74 -0.46 -12.54
CA LYS A 267 25.53 -0.02 -13.22
C LYS A 267 24.68 -1.23 -13.61
N PRO A 268 23.34 -1.11 -13.60
CA PRO A 268 22.47 -2.13 -14.13
C PRO A 268 22.85 -2.52 -15.56
N ALA A 269 22.91 -3.82 -15.82
CA ALA A 269 23.09 -4.36 -17.16
C ALA A 269 21.78 -4.99 -17.65
N LYS A 270 21.56 -4.99 -18.97
CA LYS A 270 20.38 -5.62 -19.57
C LYS A 270 20.23 -7.08 -19.16
N ALA A 271 21.32 -7.85 -19.16
CA ALA A 271 21.33 -9.24 -18.72
C ALA A 271 20.88 -9.41 -17.25
N GLY A 272 21.20 -8.44 -16.38
CA GLY A 272 20.72 -8.43 -14.99
C GLY A 272 19.20 -8.22 -14.92
N VAL A 273 18.66 -7.28 -15.70
CA VAL A 273 17.21 -7.08 -15.81
C VAL A 273 16.50 -8.33 -16.34
N GLU A 274 17.05 -8.97 -17.37
CA GLU A 274 16.51 -10.21 -17.95
C GLU A 274 16.52 -11.37 -16.93
N ALA A 275 17.58 -11.47 -16.10
CA ALA A 275 17.67 -12.45 -15.02
C ALA A 275 16.63 -12.19 -13.92
N ILE A 276 16.53 -10.95 -13.44
CA ILE A 276 15.51 -10.54 -12.45
C ILE A 276 14.11 -10.84 -13.01
N ARG A 277 13.82 -10.45 -14.26
CA ARG A 277 12.54 -10.73 -14.91
C ARG A 277 12.20 -12.22 -14.88
N LYS A 278 13.16 -13.08 -15.22
CA LYS A 278 12.94 -14.54 -15.23
C LYS A 278 12.55 -15.04 -13.84
N THR A 279 13.30 -14.65 -12.81
CA THR A 279 13.02 -15.04 -11.42
C THR A 279 11.66 -14.48 -10.95
N THR A 280 11.35 -13.23 -11.30
CA THR A 280 10.05 -12.60 -10.99
C THR A 280 8.88 -13.35 -11.62
N LEU A 281 9.01 -13.83 -12.86
CA LEU A 281 7.96 -14.63 -13.50
C LEU A 281 7.76 -15.99 -12.83
N GLU A 282 8.82 -16.61 -12.31
CA GLU A 282 8.72 -17.82 -11.50
C GLU A 282 8.08 -17.55 -10.14
N LEU A 283 8.43 -16.42 -9.51
CA LEU A 283 7.86 -15.96 -8.26
C LEU A 283 6.38 -15.63 -8.40
N LEU A 284 5.96 -14.97 -9.48
CA LEU A 284 4.57 -14.67 -9.78
C LEU A 284 3.75 -15.96 -9.93
N LYS A 285 4.31 -17.00 -10.56
CA LYS A 285 3.66 -18.32 -10.63
C LYS A 285 3.55 -19.00 -9.26
N ALA A 286 4.57 -18.91 -8.42
CA ALA A 286 4.52 -19.52 -7.08
C ALA A 286 3.58 -18.77 -6.12
N ALA A 287 3.58 -17.44 -6.17
CA ALA A 287 2.93 -16.58 -5.20
C ALA A 287 1.55 -16.08 -5.62
N LEU A 288 1.26 -15.92 -6.92
CA LEU A 288 0.03 -15.30 -7.42
C LEU A 288 -0.79 -16.19 -8.37
N ALA A 289 -0.30 -17.38 -8.75
CA ALA A 289 -1.13 -18.32 -9.49
C ALA A 289 -2.30 -18.84 -8.62
N PRO A 290 -3.41 -19.24 -9.25
CA PRO A 290 -4.47 -20.00 -8.57
C PRO A 290 -3.86 -21.27 -7.93
N VAL A 291 -4.23 -21.60 -6.69
CA VAL A 291 -3.95 -22.94 -6.17
C VAL A 291 -4.86 -23.89 -6.94
N GLU A 292 -4.31 -24.91 -7.60
CA GLU A 292 -5.14 -26.00 -8.10
C GLU A 292 -5.82 -26.67 -6.89
N SER A 293 -7.16 -26.70 -6.91
CA SER A 293 -7.99 -27.27 -5.85
C SER A 293 -7.99 -28.80 -5.89
#